data_AF-A0A3B0AU86-F1
#
_entry.id   AF-A0A3B0AU86-F1
#
_cell.length_a   1.000
_cell.length_b   1.000
_cell.length_c   1.000
_cell.angle_alpha   90.00
_cell.angle_beta   90.00
_cell.angle_gamma   90.00
#
_symmetry.space_group_name_H-M   'P 1'
#
loop_
_entity.id
_entity.type
_entity.pdbx_description
1 polymer ?
#
loop_
_entity_poly.entity_id
_entity_poly.type
_entity_poly.pdbx_seq_one_letter_code
_entity_poly.pdbx_strand_id
1 'polypeptide(L)'
;MQTFIHLGYRELAGIRDKIKLGEPGLLPAYRSLLEEADGYLGLKPGSVVDKGTVPPSGDKHDFYSIGKYAWPDPETPDGMPYIRIDGRINPEVTGERYDLKPYFDMRIRVNALALAYFHSGEKRYAIKASELLRVWFLNPETRMNPNFGFASALPGVYDGMPIGIIEGVQLIELLDSVNLLKLSDSWTPADNEGLQRWFSSYTDWLLESPAGKAEFAATDNHGSWYAAQIAAFSIYCGDLRRAKTMMERAKWQLGVHFSGWQFAPRAQAEPLASLFHLWFVRVCGLSSLWRGDRRRLVALSDRRRPRHGAGVRLFGSVFGR
;
A
#
# COMPACT_ATOMS: atom_id res chain seq x y z
N MET A 1 -4.71 17.81 -13.55
CA MET A 1 -3.45 17.79 -12.77
C MET A 1 -3.36 16.41 -12.15
N GLN A 2 -2.28 15.66 -12.38
CA GLN A 2 -2.10 14.36 -11.71
C GLN A 2 -1.96 14.60 -10.20
N THR A 3 -2.76 13.89 -9.40
CA THR A 3 -2.76 14.02 -7.95
C THR A 3 -2.02 12.84 -7.35
N PHE A 4 -0.86 13.11 -6.77
CA PHE A 4 -0.08 12.12 -6.02
C PHE A 4 -0.50 12.14 -4.54
N ILE A 5 -0.53 10.97 -3.92
CA ILE A 5 -1.00 10.74 -2.54
C ILE A 5 0.16 10.74 -1.54
N HIS A 6 1.36 10.31 -1.93
CA HIS A 6 2.54 10.29 -1.07
C HIS A 6 3.70 11.09 -1.64
N LEU A 7 3.89 11.03 -2.96
CA LEU A 7 5.02 11.63 -3.64
C LEU A 7 4.75 13.09 -4.03
N GLY A 8 5.70 13.98 -3.75
CA GLY A 8 5.67 15.34 -4.27
C GLY A 8 6.14 15.38 -5.72
N TYR A 9 5.24 15.56 -6.70
CA TYR A 9 5.64 15.62 -8.11
C TYR A 9 6.76 16.64 -8.39
N ARG A 10 6.70 17.81 -7.76
CA ARG A 10 7.74 18.86 -7.91
C ARG A 10 9.09 18.40 -7.36
N GLU A 11 9.10 17.67 -6.25
CA GLU A 11 10.30 17.13 -5.63
C GLU A 11 10.91 16.05 -6.51
N LEU A 12 10.10 15.11 -7.01
CA LEU A 12 10.51 14.09 -7.96
C LEU A 12 11.10 14.69 -9.24
N ALA A 13 10.41 15.68 -9.83
CA ALA A 13 10.89 16.37 -11.02
C ALA A 13 12.23 17.08 -10.77
N GLY A 14 12.38 17.75 -9.63
CA GLY A 14 13.63 18.37 -9.22
C GLY A 14 14.77 17.35 -9.06
N ILE A 15 14.50 16.19 -8.45
CA ILE A 15 15.48 15.09 -8.34
C ILE A 15 15.90 14.59 -9.72
N ARG A 16 14.93 14.36 -10.63
CA ARG A 16 15.23 13.96 -12.01
C ARG A 16 16.12 14.95 -12.73
N ASP A 17 15.84 16.25 -12.61
CA ASP A 17 16.60 17.28 -13.31
C ASP A 17 18.04 17.37 -12.74
N LYS A 18 18.20 17.20 -11.42
CA LYS A 18 19.52 17.08 -10.76
C LYS A 18 20.29 15.83 -11.18
N ILE A 19 19.61 14.69 -11.35
CA ILE A 19 20.22 13.46 -11.91
C ILE A 19 20.72 13.72 -13.33
N LYS A 20 19.95 14.39 -14.18
CA LYS A 20 20.36 14.75 -15.55
C LYS A 20 21.56 15.68 -15.59
N LEU A 21 21.71 16.55 -14.59
CA LEU A 21 22.88 17.41 -14.41
C LEU A 21 24.08 16.68 -13.79
N GLY A 22 23.96 15.39 -13.46
CA GLY A 22 25.04 14.59 -12.91
C GLY A 22 25.36 14.92 -11.44
N GLU A 23 24.40 15.40 -10.64
CA GLU A 23 24.63 15.77 -9.23
C GLU A 23 25.23 14.58 -8.45
N PRO A 24 26.51 14.65 -8.00
CA PRO A 24 27.23 13.46 -7.51
C PRO A 24 26.58 12.76 -6.32
N GLY A 25 25.86 13.51 -5.47
CA GLY A 25 25.17 12.98 -4.30
C GLY A 25 23.96 12.10 -4.63
N LEU A 26 23.39 12.21 -5.84
CA LEU A 26 22.19 11.46 -6.26
C LEU A 26 22.53 10.24 -7.12
N LEU A 27 23.68 10.24 -7.79
CA LEU A 27 24.07 9.18 -8.73
C LEU A 27 24.14 7.77 -8.10
N PRO A 28 24.62 7.57 -6.85
CA PRO A 28 24.62 6.24 -6.25
C PRO A 28 23.20 5.66 -6.09
N ALA A 29 22.26 6.45 -5.56
CA ALA A 29 20.87 6.03 -5.38
C ALA A 29 20.17 5.81 -6.72
N TYR A 30 20.44 6.67 -7.71
CA TYR A 30 19.91 6.50 -9.06
C TYR A 30 20.40 5.21 -9.73
N ARG A 31 21.70 4.88 -9.64
CA ARG A 31 22.22 3.61 -10.16
C ARG A 31 21.62 2.41 -9.46
N SER A 32 21.51 2.44 -8.13
CA SER A 32 20.87 1.36 -7.36
C SER A 32 19.42 1.13 -7.79
N LEU A 33 18.66 2.20 -8.07
CA LEU A 33 17.30 2.11 -8.59
C LEU A 33 17.25 1.45 -9.96
N LEU A 34 18.17 1.80 -10.87
CA LEU A 34 18.22 1.18 -12.20
C LEU A 34 18.63 -0.29 -12.15
N GLU A 35 19.62 -0.63 -11.33
CA GLU A 35 20.06 -2.01 -11.12
C GLU A 35 18.92 -2.88 -10.57
N GLU A 36 18.17 -2.36 -9.60
CA GLU A 36 16.98 -3.03 -9.07
C GLU A 36 15.91 -3.21 -10.15
N ALA A 37 15.58 -2.15 -10.88
CA ALA A 37 14.57 -2.18 -11.94
C ALA A 37 14.96 -3.12 -13.10
N ASP A 38 16.24 -3.17 -13.46
CA ASP A 38 16.80 -4.07 -14.47
C ASP A 38 16.62 -5.54 -14.05
N GLY A 39 16.83 -5.84 -12.76
CA GLY A 39 16.58 -7.17 -12.19
C GLY A 39 15.14 -7.65 -12.33
N TYR A 40 14.17 -6.75 -12.51
CA TYR A 40 12.75 -7.09 -12.64
C TYR A 40 12.27 -7.26 -14.09
N LEU A 41 13.02 -6.79 -15.09
CA LEU A 41 12.58 -6.79 -16.50
C LEU A 41 12.32 -8.21 -17.03
N GLY A 42 13.15 -9.17 -16.64
CA GLY A 42 13.04 -10.58 -17.07
C GLY A 42 12.10 -11.45 -16.24
N LEU A 43 11.56 -10.94 -15.12
CA LEU A 43 10.73 -11.75 -14.22
C LEU A 43 9.32 -11.93 -14.79
N LYS A 44 8.79 -13.16 -14.68
CA LYS A 44 7.38 -13.42 -14.99
C LYS A 44 6.48 -12.63 -14.01
N PRO A 45 5.40 -11.98 -14.51
CA PRO A 45 4.37 -11.43 -13.64
C PRO A 45 3.74 -12.53 -12.78
N GLY A 46 3.60 -12.27 -11.48
CA GLY A 46 2.80 -13.11 -10.58
C GLY A 46 1.34 -12.66 -10.55
N SER A 47 0.46 -13.54 -10.14
CA SER A 47 -0.98 -13.32 -10.02
C SER A 47 -1.55 -14.07 -8.81
N VAL A 48 -2.73 -13.64 -8.33
CA VAL A 48 -3.52 -14.40 -7.35
C VAL A 48 -3.89 -15.81 -7.83
N VAL A 49 -3.91 -16.11 -9.13
CA VAL A 49 -4.25 -17.48 -9.58
C VAL A 49 -3.09 -18.47 -9.44
N ASP A 50 -1.87 -17.97 -9.15
CA ASP A 50 -0.65 -18.78 -9.07
C ASP A 50 -0.55 -19.58 -7.76
N LYS A 51 -1.28 -19.18 -6.70
CA LYS A 51 -1.24 -19.88 -5.40
C LYS A 51 -1.61 -21.36 -5.52
N GLY A 52 -0.95 -22.17 -4.70
CA GLY A 52 -1.19 -23.61 -4.61
C GLY A 52 -2.56 -23.97 -4.01
N THR A 53 -3.13 -23.09 -3.18
CA THR A 53 -4.40 -23.33 -2.49
C THR A 53 -5.57 -22.67 -3.21
N VAL A 54 -6.72 -23.33 -3.28
CA VAL A 54 -7.97 -22.70 -3.73
C VAL A 54 -8.64 -22.02 -2.53
N PRO A 55 -9.03 -20.74 -2.61
CA PRO A 55 -9.76 -20.07 -1.53
C PRO A 55 -11.06 -20.78 -1.18
N PRO A 56 -11.61 -20.57 0.03
CA PRO A 56 -12.87 -21.18 0.45
C PRO A 56 -14.09 -20.89 -0.46
N SER A 57 -14.06 -19.81 -1.25
CA SER A 57 -15.07 -19.53 -2.28
C SER A 57 -15.08 -20.52 -3.44
N GLY A 58 -13.99 -21.26 -3.66
CA GLY A 58 -13.74 -22.05 -4.86
C GLY A 58 -13.17 -21.24 -6.04
N ASP A 59 -13.01 -19.92 -5.91
CA ASP A 59 -12.51 -19.04 -6.96
C ASP A 59 -11.04 -18.65 -6.73
N LYS A 60 -10.15 -19.04 -7.64
CA LYS A 60 -8.71 -18.67 -7.56
C LYS A 60 -8.45 -17.17 -7.74
N HIS A 61 -9.39 -16.41 -8.29
CA HIS A 61 -9.28 -14.96 -8.43
C HIS A 61 -9.46 -14.23 -7.09
N ASP A 62 -9.98 -14.89 -6.06
CA ASP A 62 -10.04 -14.30 -4.73
C ASP A 62 -8.66 -14.30 -4.07
N PHE A 63 -8.30 -13.15 -3.52
CA PHE A 63 -7.06 -12.99 -2.78
C PHE A 63 -7.13 -13.77 -1.46
N TYR A 64 -6.13 -14.61 -1.20
CA TYR A 64 -6.09 -15.50 -0.05
C TYR A 64 -4.75 -15.43 0.68
N SER A 65 -4.80 -15.07 1.96
CA SER A 65 -3.65 -15.01 2.86
C SER A 65 -4.02 -15.56 4.23
N ILE A 66 -3.03 -15.97 5.01
CA ILE A 66 -3.22 -16.40 6.40
C ILE A 66 -2.68 -15.36 7.37
N GLY A 67 -3.24 -15.34 8.58
CA GLY A 67 -2.69 -14.54 9.66
C GLY A 67 -1.24 -14.92 9.96
N LYS A 68 -0.39 -13.94 10.25
CA LYS A 68 1.06 -14.13 10.50
C LYS A 68 1.40 -15.20 11.54
N TYR A 69 0.49 -15.47 12.48
CA TYR A 69 0.66 -16.41 13.59
C TYR A 69 -0.25 -17.65 13.48
N ALA A 70 -0.88 -17.88 12.33
CA ALA A 70 -1.69 -19.07 12.08
C ALA A 70 -0.76 -20.23 11.73
N TRP A 71 -0.73 -21.30 12.53
CA TRP A 71 0.12 -22.48 12.33
C TRP A 71 -0.73 -23.75 12.26
N PRO A 72 -0.29 -24.79 11.51
CA PRO A 72 -0.88 -26.12 11.63
C PRO A 72 -0.85 -26.59 13.09
N ASP A 73 -1.91 -27.25 13.55
CA ASP A 73 -1.99 -27.79 14.91
C ASP A 73 -1.16 -29.08 15.05
N PRO A 74 -0.04 -29.09 15.82
CA PRO A 74 0.81 -30.26 15.96
C PRO A 74 0.12 -31.44 16.67
N GLU A 75 -1.01 -31.22 17.36
CA GLU A 75 -1.76 -32.26 18.06
C GLU A 75 -2.72 -33.01 17.13
N THR A 76 -2.82 -32.61 15.85
CA THR A 76 -3.73 -33.21 14.86
C THR A 76 -2.95 -33.87 13.72
N PRO A 77 -3.38 -35.03 13.20
CA PRO A 77 -2.62 -35.75 12.17
C PRO A 77 -2.44 -34.99 10.85
N ASP A 78 -3.38 -34.12 10.51
CA ASP A 78 -3.40 -33.31 9.29
C ASP A 78 -3.05 -31.83 9.52
N GLY A 79 -2.74 -31.46 10.77
CA GLY A 79 -2.42 -30.09 11.14
C GLY A 79 -3.62 -29.14 11.17
N MET A 80 -4.85 -29.65 11.18
CA MET A 80 -6.08 -28.86 11.10
C MET A 80 -6.97 -29.01 12.35
N PRO A 81 -7.73 -27.96 12.73
CA PRO A 81 -7.67 -26.60 12.19
C PRO A 81 -6.37 -25.89 12.60
N TYR A 82 -5.98 -24.85 11.87
CA TYR A 82 -4.81 -24.06 12.28
C TYR A 82 -5.08 -23.39 13.62
N ILE A 83 -4.04 -23.25 14.43
CA ILE A 83 -4.03 -22.57 15.72
C ILE A 83 -3.20 -21.29 15.68
N ARG A 84 -3.50 -20.35 16.58
CA ARG A 84 -2.73 -19.10 16.72
C ARG A 84 -1.58 -19.29 17.71
N ILE A 85 -0.34 -19.14 17.24
CA ILE A 85 0.86 -19.18 18.08
C ILE A 85 1.54 -17.82 18.09
N ASP A 86 1.22 -17.00 19.09
CA ASP A 86 1.70 -15.63 19.18
C ASP A 86 3.22 -15.52 19.25
N GLY A 87 3.77 -14.54 18.52
CA GLY A 87 5.21 -14.27 18.46
C GLY A 87 6.01 -15.19 17.54
N ARG A 88 5.36 -16.17 16.88
CA ARG A 88 6.01 -17.05 15.90
C ARG A 88 5.40 -16.83 14.51
N ILE A 89 6.18 -16.27 13.60
CA ILE A 89 5.72 -16.03 12.23
C ILE A 89 5.70 -17.34 11.46
N ASN A 90 4.54 -17.76 10.94
CA ASN A 90 4.44 -18.92 10.07
C ASN A 90 5.10 -18.60 8.71
N PRO A 91 6.14 -19.33 8.27
CA PRO A 91 6.76 -19.09 6.96
C PRO A 91 5.82 -19.33 5.77
N GLU A 92 4.73 -20.09 5.95
CA GLU A 92 3.71 -20.26 4.90
C GLU A 92 3.07 -18.94 4.48
N VAL A 93 3.09 -17.89 5.32
CA VAL A 93 2.50 -16.59 5.00
C VAL A 93 3.07 -16.01 3.70
N THR A 94 4.34 -16.28 3.39
CA THR A 94 5.02 -15.88 2.13
C THR A 94 5.41 -17.09 1.26
N GLY A 95 4.88 -18.27 1.57
CA GLY A 95 5.05 -19.48 0.77
C GLY A 95 4.18 -19.49 -0.49
N GLU A 96 4.26 -20.58 -1.24
CA GLU A 96 3.53 -20.74 -2.52
C GLU A 96 2.04 -21.06 -2.35
N ARG A 97 1.60 -21.31 -1.12
CA ARG A 97 0.21 -21.68 -0.80
C ARG A 97 -0.76 -20.49 -0.83
N TYR A 98 -0.25 -19.27 -0.69
CA TYR A 98 -1.04 -18.04 -0.48
C TYR A 98 -0.49 -16.87 -1.29
N ASP A 99 -1.27 -15.77 -1.37
CA ASP A 99 -1.01 -14.67 -2.32
C ASP A 99 -0.10 -13.56 -1.79
N LEU A 100 0.26 -13.57 -0.51
CA LEU A 100 0.92 -12.43 0.13
C LEU A 100 2.27 -12.10 -0.52
N LYS A 101 3.06 -13.14 -0.87
CA LYS A 101 4.34 -12.95 -1.56
C LYS A 101 4.18 -12.36 -2.97
N PRO A 102 3.43 -12.98 -3.91
CA PRO A 102 3.29 -12.41 -5.24
C PRO A 102 2.63 -11.01 -5.23
N TYR A 103 1.76 -10.74 -4.26
CA TYR A 103 1.18 -9.40 -4.04
C TYR A 103 2.22 -8.35 -3.65
N PHE A 104 3.08 -8.65 -2.67
CA PHE A 104 4.17 -7.74 -2.29
C PHE A 104 5.19 -7.56 -3.40
N ASP A 105 5.58 -8.65 -4.07
CA ASP A 105 6.49 -8.62 -5.20
C ASP A 105 5.93 -7.72 -6.32
N MET A 106 4.65 -7.87 -6.68
CA MET A 106 3.99 -7.02 -7.69
C MET A 106 4.10 -5.54 -7.33
N ARG A 107 3.75 -5.17 -6.09
CA ARG A 107 3.78 -3.78 -5.62
C ARG A 107 5.19 -3.18 -5.64
N ILE A 108 6.16 -3.90 -5.08
CA ILE A 108 7.57 -3.47 -5.01
C ILE A 108 8.13 -3.27 -6.41
N ARG A 109 7.92 -4.25 -7.30
CA ARG A 109 8.41 -4.19 -8.68
C ARG A 109 7.77 -3.03 -9.45
N VAL A 110 6.44 -2.85 -9.38
CA VAL A 110 5.75 -1.73 -10.04
C VAL A 110 6.30 -0.38 -9.54
N ASN A 111 6.55 -0.26 -8.23
CA ASN A 111 7.11 0.97 -7.67
C ASN A 111 8.51 1.29 -8.21
N ALA A 112 9.44 0.34 -8.13
CA ALA A 112 10.80 0.50 -8.63
C ALA A 112 10.82 0.80 -10.14
N LEU A 113 10.05 0.05 -10.93
CA LEU A 113 9.97 0.25 -12.38
C LEU A 113 9.34 1.60 -12.75
N ALA A 114 8.31 2.06 -12.05
CA ALA A 114 7.69 3.36 -12.30
C ALA A 114 8.64 4.53 -11.97
N LEU A 115 9.39 4.42 -10.86
CA LEU A 115 10.41 5.40 -10.49
C LEU A 115 11.59 5.40 -11.47
N ALA A 116 12.08 4.21 -11.86
CA ALA A 116 13.14 4.05 -12.84
C ALA A 116 12.73 4.67 -14.19
N TYR A 117 11.51 4.40 -14.67
CA TYR A 117 10.95 5.07 -15.84
C TYR A 117 10.95 6.59 -15.69
N PHE A 118 10.41 7.11 -14.58
CA PHE A 118 10.26 8.55 -14.40
C PHE A 118 11.61 9.29 -14.39
N HIS A 119 12.63 8.71 -13.75
CA HIS A 119 13.94 9.35 -13.63
C HIS A 119 14.84 9.15 -14.85
N SER A 120 14.82 7.97 -15.48
CA SER A 120 15.65 7.67 -16.66
C SER A 120 15.03 8.10 -17.99
N GLY A 121 13.70 8.08 -18.08
CA GLY A 121 12.96 8.19 -19.34
C GLY A 121 12.94 6.89 -20.18
N GLU A 122 13.52 5.80 -19.70
CA GLU A 122 13.60 4.54 -20.43
C GLU A 122 12.25 3.81 -20.46
N LYS A 123 11.66 3.68 -21.66
CA LYS A 123 10.31 3.11 -21.84
C LYS A 123 10.19 1.65 -21.36
N ARG A 124 11.29 0.87 -21.37
CA ARG A 124 11.26 -0.55 -20.96
C ARG A 124 10.71 -0.76 -19.54
N TYR A 125 11.01 0.15 -18.63
CA TYR A 125 10.52 0.06 -17.25
C TYR A 125 9.01 0.31 -17.17
N ALA A 126 8.49 1.30 -17.90
CA ALA A 126 7.04 1.58 -17.95
C ALA A 126 6.27 0.43 -18.61
N ILE A 127 6.81 -0.17 -19.68
CA ILE A 127 6.23 -1.34 -20.33
C ILE A 127 6.08 -2.48 -19.32
N LYS A 128 7.16 -2.80 -18.59
CA LYS A 128 7.14 -3.89 -17.61
C LYS A 128 6.19 -3.61 -16.45
N ALA A 129 6.20 -2.41 -15.89
CA ALA A 129 5.29 -2.05 -14.80
C ALA A 129 3.82 -2.14 -15.22
N SER A 130 3.51 -1.71 -16.46
CA SER A 130 2.16 -1.79 -17.03
C SER A 130 1.73 -3.24 -17.25
N GLU A 131 2.63 -4.12 -17.67
CA GLU A 131 2.38 -5.57 -17.76
C GLU A 131 1.99 -6.16 -16.39
N LEU A 132 2.78 -5.87 -15.34
CA LEU A 132 2.50 -6.36 -13.98
C LEU A 132 1.12 -5.93 -13.47
N LEU A 133 0.76 -4.65 -13.68
CA LEU A 133 -0.55 -4.11 -13.30
C LEU A 133 -1.70 -4.77 -14.09
N ARG A 134 -1.52 -4.99 -15.40
CA ARG A 134 -2.53 -5.67 -16.22
C ARG A 134 -2.76 -7.09 -15.75
N VAL A 135 -1.70 -7.84 -15.49
CA VAL A 135 -1.81 -9.23 -14.99
C VAL A 135 -2.54 -9.25 -13.65
N TRP A 136 -2.18 -8.35 -12.72
CA TRP A 136 -2.78 -8.39 -11.39
C TRP A 136 -4.23 -7.89 -11.33
N PHE A 137 -4.59 -6.86 -12.11
CA PHE A 137 -5.88 -6.18 -11.92
C PHE A 137 -6.85 -6.30 -13.10
N LEU A 138 -6.37 -6.51 -14.32
CA LEU A 138 -7.16 -6.24 -15.53
C LEU A 138 -7.41 -7.48 -16.40
N ASN A 139 -6.40 -8.34 -16.57
CA ASN A 139 -6.50 -9.52 -17.41
C ASN A 139 -7.51 -10.52 -16.81
N PRO A 140 -8.60 -10.88 -17.51
CA PRO A 140 -9.62 -11.78 -16.98
C PRO A 140 -9.10 -13.14 -16.49
N GLU A 141 -8.02 -13.66 -17.07
CA GLU A 141 -7.46 -14.96 -16.71
C GLU A 141 -6.63 -14.92 -15.41
N THR A 142 -6.20 -13.74 -14.97
CA THR A 142 -5.24 -13.59 -13.86
C THR A 142 -5.63 -12.53 -12.84
N ARG A 143 -6.65 -11.72 -13.10
CA ARG A 143 -6.98 -10.57 -12.25
C ARG A 143 -7.41 -10.99 -10.86
N MET A 144 -7.05 -10.21 -9.86
CA MET A 144 -7.62 -10.31 -8.52
C MET A 144 -9.06 -9.79 -8.52
N ASN A 145 -9.99 -10.48 -7.86
CA ASN A 145 -11.31 -9.93 -7.58
C ASN A 145 -11.18 -8.73 -6.61
N PRO A 146 -12.00 -7.67 -6.73
CA PRO A 146 -11.82 -6.43 -5.98
C PRO A 146 -12.30 -6.55 -4.52
N ASN A 147 -11.74 -7.48 -3.75
CA ASN A 147 -12.07 -7.74 -2.36
C ASN A 147 -10.90 -8.40 -1.61
N PHE A 148 -10.90 -8.29 -0.29
CA PHE A 148 -9.98 -9.00 0.62
C PHE A 148 -10.75 -9.94 1.55
N GLY A 149 -11.80 -10.61 1.03
CA GLY A 149 -12.71 -11.41 1.83
C GLY A 149 -12.07 -12.62 2.52
N PHE A 150 -10.98 -13.13 1.94
CA PHE A 150 -10.23 -14.27 2.46
C PHE A 150 -8.84 -13.86 2.96
N ALA A 151 -8.63 -12.58 3.27
CA ALA A 151 -7.37 -12.11 3.81
C ALA A 151 -7.22 -12.46 5.30
N SER A 152 -5.98 -12.68 5.74
CA SER A 152 -5.63 -13.02 7.12
C SER A 152 -6.45 -14.17 7.69
N ALA A 153 -6.69 -15.23 6.92
CA ALA A 153 -7.42 -16.41 7.36
C ALA A 153 -6.75 -17.16 8.52
N LEU A 154 -7.56 -17.91 9.27
CA LEU A 154 -7.12 -18.95 10.18
C LEU A 154 -7.71 -20.28 9.65
N PRO A 155 -6.98 -21.04 8.83
CA PRO A 155 -7.52 -22.19 8.11
C PRO A 155 -8.29 -23.17 9.02
N GLY A 156 -9.50 -23.54 8.64
CA GLY A 156 -10.38 -24.41 9.44
C GLY A 156 -11.13 -23.71 10.59
N VAL A 157 -10.88 -22.42 10.83
CA VAL A 157 -11.58 -21.62 11.86
C VAL A 157 -12.25 -20.39 11.24
N TYR A 158 -11.49 -19.60 10.48
CA TYR A 158 -11.96 -18.39 9.80
C TYR A 158 -11.42 -18.37 8.36
N ASP A 159 -12.31 -18.39 7.38
CA ASP A 159 -11.98 -18.32 5.96
C ASP A 159 -11.29 -17.01 5.56
N GLY A 160 -11.54 -15.95 6.32
CA GLY A 160 -10.90 -14.65 6.26
C GLY A 160 -11.33 -13.83 7.49
N MET A 161 -10.57 -12.80 7.83
CA MET A 161 -10.87 -11.96 8.99
C MET A 161 -10.91 -10.48 8.61
N PRO A 162 -11.79 -9.65 9.24
CA PRO A 162 -11.86 -8.21 8.96
C PRO A 162 -10.51 -7.51 9.00
N ILE A 163 -9.66 -7.88 9.98
CA ILE A 163 -8.31 -7.35 10.15
C ILE A 163 -7.42 -7.53 8.91
N GLY A 164 -7.73 -8.49 8.03
CA GLY A 164 -7.02 -8.71 6.77
C GLY A 164 -7.22 -7.58 5.75
N ILE A 165 -8.24 -6.73 5.92
CA ILE A 165 -8.43 -5.52 5.08
C ILE A 165 -7.24 -4.56 5.19
N ILE A 166 -6.44 -4.65 6.27
CA ILE A 166 -5.19 -3.90 6.40
C ILE A 166 -4.20 -4.19 5.26
N GLU A 167 -4.28 -5.35 4.61
CA GLU A 167 -3.41 -5.71 3.48
C GLU A 167 -3.66 -4.81 2.27
N GLY A 168 -4.89 -4.28 2.12
CA GLY A 168 -5.23 -3.31 1.09
C GLY A 168 -4.59 -1.92 1.27
N VAL A 169 -4.10 -1.57 2.47
CA VAL A 169 -3.39 -0.30 2.73
C VAL A 169 -2.21 -0.13 1.78
N GLN A 170 -1.55 -1.23 1.46
CA GLN A 170 -0.38 -1.25 0.59
C GLN A 170 -0.70 -0.75 -0.84
N LEU A 171 -1.97 -0.81 -1.27
CA LEU A 171 -2.40 -0.31 -2.58
C LEU A 171 -2.46 1.22 -2.64
N ILE A 172 -2.44 1.94 -1.52
CA ILE A 172 -2.39 3.41 -1.53
C ILE A 172 -1.10 3.88 -2.20
N GLU A 173 0.05 3.28 -1.87
CA GLU A 173 1.35 3.58 -2.50
C GLU A 173 1.36 3.29 -4.00
N LEU A 174 0.66 2.24 -4.41
CA LEU A 174 0.60 1.83 -5.81
C LEU A 174 0.02 2.93 -6.70
N LEU A 175 -0.91 3.74 -6.19
CA LEU A 175 -1.56 4.81 -6.96
C LEU A 175 -0.56 5.86 -7.45
N ASP A 176 0.50 6.14 -6.69
CA ASP A 176 1.53 7.08 -7.13
C ASP A 176 2.39 6.50 -8.25
N SER A 177 2.71 5.21 -8.19
CA SER A 177 3.39 4.51 -9.28
C SER A 177 2.53 4.52 -10.55
N VAL A 178 1.21 4.28 -10.43
CA VAL A 178 0.26 4.39 -11.55
C VAL A 178 0.26 5.82 -12.11
N ASN A 179 0.26 6.84 -11.25
CA ASN A 179 0.31 8.24 -11.70
C ASN A 179 1.59 8.57 -12.47
N LEU A 180 2.74 8.03 -12.09
CA LEU A 180 3.97 8.14 -12.88
C LEU A 180 3.84 7.44 -14.24
N LEU A 181 3.24 6.24 -14.28
CA LEU A 181 3.06 5.47 -15.50
C LEU A 181 2.10 6.13 -16.50
N LYS A 182 1.13 6.92 -16.04
CA LYS A 182 0.25 7.75 -16.90
C LYS A 182 1.00 8.81 -17.70
N LEU A 183 2.27 9.07 -17.40
CA LEU A 183 3.14 9.93 -18.21
C LEU A 183 3.76 9.18 -19.41
N SER A 184 3.61 7.86 -19.45
CA SER A 184 4.08 6.98 -20.52
C SER A 184 2.95 6.61 -21.49
N ASP A 185 3.33 6.23 -22.71
CA ASP A 185 2.40 5.61 -23.68
C ASP A 185 2.05 4.16 -23.29
N SER A 186 2.77 3.57 -22.34
CA SER A 186 2.63 2.15 -21.97
C SER A 186 1.46 1.88 -21.04
N TRP A 187 1.00 2.89 -20.30
CA TRP A 187 -0.20 2.81 -19.47
C TRP A 187 -1.31 3.64 -20.11
N THR A 188 -2.23 2.96 -20.80
CA THR A 188 -3.22 3.61 -21.66
C THR A 188 -4.39 4.18 -20.83
N PRO A 189 -5.20 5.08 -21.41
CA PRO A 189 -6.45 5.52 -20.79
C PRO A 189 -7.37 4.34 -20.43
N ALA A 190 -7.46 3.33 -21.30
CA ALA A 190 -8.27 2.14 -21.06
C ALA A 190 -7.76 1.31 -19.86
N ASP A 191 -6.43 1.18 -19.70
CA ASP A 191 -5.85 0.52 -18.52
C ASP A 191 -6.20 1.28 -17.23
N ASN A 192 -6.06 2.62 -17.26
CA ASN A 192 -6.37 3.47 -16.12
C ASN A 192 -7.85 3.39 -15.73
N GLU A 193 -8.76 3.43 -16.70
CA GLU A 193 -10.20 3.27 -16.48
C GLU A 193 -10.53 1.88 -15.93
N GLY A 194 -9.89 0.83 -16.43
CA GLY A 194 -10.01 -0.53 -15.90
C GLY A 194 -9.61 -0.61 -14.44
N LEU A 195 -8.47 0.01 -14.09
CA LEU A 195 -7.99 0.03 -12.71
C LEU A 195 -8.87 0.89 -11.80
N GLN A 196 -9.42 2.01 -12.31
CA GLN A 196 -10.40 2.81 -11.58
C GLN A 196 -11.69 2.02 -11.31
N ARG A 197 -12.18 1.22 -12.27
CA ARG A 197 -13.33 0.33 -12.02
C ARG A 197 -13.02 -0.68 -10.91
N TRP A 198 -11.84 -1.30 -10.92
CA TRP A 198 -11.42 -2.23 -9.88
C TRP A 198 -11.42 -1.57 -8.49
N PHE A 199 -10.79 -0.39 -8.36
CA PHE A 199 -10.76 0.34 -7.09
C PHE A 199 -12.14 0.84 -6.66
N SER A 200 -13.00 1.26 -7.60
CA SER A 200 -14.39 1.62 -7.30
C SER A 200 -15.12 0.43 -6.69
N SER A 201 -15.10 -0.72 -7.36
CA SER A 201 -15.72 -1.96 -6.86
C SER A 201 -15.15 -2.40 -5.51
N TYR A 202 -13.84 -2.25 -5.30
CA TYR A 202 -13.22 -2.55 -4.00
C TYR A 202 -13.73 -1.61 -2.90
N THR A 203 -13.83 -0.31 -3.19
CA THR A 203 -14.39 0.64 -2.20
C THR A 203 -15.87 0.39 -1.92
N ASP A 204 -16.67 -0.04 -2.90
CA ASP A 204 -18.06 -0.44 -2.67
C ASP A 204 -18.11 -1.69 -1.78
N TRP A 205 -17.27 -2.69 -2.06
CA TRP A 205 -17.15 -3.89 -1.22
C TRP A 205 -16.74 -3.56 0.23
N LEU A 206 -15.80 -2.64 0.44
CA LEU A 206 -15.43 -2.18 1.79
C LEU A 206 -16.64 -1.60 2.54
N LEU A 207 -17.44 -0.75 1.88
CA LEU A 207 -18.58 -0.10 2.51
C LEU A 207 -19.75 -1.06 2.80
N GLU A 208 -19.94 -2.08 1.97
CA GLU A 208 -21.15 -2.90 1.98
C GLU A 208 -20.97 -4.27 2.63
N SER A 209 -19.77 -4.85 2.54
CA SER A 209 -19.50 -6.20 3.02
C SER A 209 -19.55 -6.33 4.54
N PRO A 210 -19.87 -7.51 5.08
CA PRO A 210 -19.79 -7.76 6.53
C PRO A 210 -18.39 -7.50 7.10
N ALA A 211 -17.34 -7.94 6.40
CA ALA A 211 -15.95 -7.74 6.81
C ALA A 211 -15.58 -6.26 6.83
N GLY A 212 -15.95 -5.50 5.79
CA GLY A 212 -15.70 -4.07 5.72
C GLY A 212 -16.47 -3.27 6.78
N LYS A 213 -17.71 -3.63 7.09
CA LYS A 213 -18.47 -3.05 8.21
C LYS A 213 -17.84 -3.33 9.58
N ALA A 214 -17.27 -4.53 9.76
CA ALA A 214 -16.55 -4.88 10.99
C ALA A 214 -15.24 -4.10 11.12
N GLU A 215 -14.46 -3.98 10.04
CA GLU A 215 -13.21 -3.20 10.01
C GLU A 215 -13.49 -1.69 10.21
N PHE A 216 -14.59 -1.19 9.62
CA PHE A 216 -15.06 0.16 9.88
C PHE A 216 -15.32 0.39 11.37
N ALA A 217 -15.88 -0.59 12.09
CA ALA A 217 -16.17 -0.45 13.53
C ALA A 217 -14.92 -0.47 14.42
N ALA A 218 -13.73 -0.78 13.90
CA ALA A 218 -12.50 -0.80 14.67
C ALA A 218 -12.15 0.59 15.24
N THR A 219 -11.71 0.61 16.50
CA THR A 219 -11.37 1.82 17.25
C THR A 219 -9.87 2.08 17.34
N ASP A 220 -9.03 1.17 16.82
CA ASP A 220 -7.58 1.28 16.79
C ASP A 220 -7.08 1.70 15.40
N ASN A 221 -5.85 1.30 15.06
CA ASN A 221 -5.22 1.61 13.77
C ASN A 221 -5.98 1.03 12.56
N HIS A 222 -6.73 -0.06 12.72
CA HIS A 222 -7.51 -0.65 11.61
C HIS A 222 -8.58 0.32 11.12
N GLY A 223 -9.26 0.99 12.07
CA GLY A 223 -10.29 1.96 11.73
C GLY A 223 -9.74 3.15 10.94
N SER A 224 -8.55 3.66 11.31
CA SER A 224 -7.92 4.77 10.60
C SER A 224 -7.44 4.33 9.22
N TRP A 225 -6.80 3.17 9.11
CA TRP A 225 -6.37 2.64 7.82
C TRP A 225 -7.51 2.33 6.86
N TYR A 226 -8.63 1.83 7.37
CA TYR A 226 -9.86 1.67 6.61
C TYR A 226 -10.30 3.01 5.97
N ALA A 227 -10.33 4.09 6.75
CA ALA A 227 -10.69 5.41 6.24
C ALA A 227 -9.68 5.95 5.21
N ALA A 228 -8.38 5.77 5.45
CA ALA A 228 -7.32 6.21 4.53
C ALA A 228 -7.39 5.51 3.18
N GLN A 229 -7.60 4.18 3.18
CA GLN A 229 -7.77 3.38 1.97
C GLN A 229 -8.92 3.91 1.11
N ILE A 230 -10.12 4.00 1.68
CA ILE A 230 -11.28 4.46 0.91
C ILE A 230 -11.08 5.89 0.43
N ALA A 231 -10.52 6.79 1.25
CA ALA A 231 -10.24 8.16 0.82
C ALA A 231 -9.30 8.20 -0.41
N ALA A 232 -8.19 7.47 -0.36
CA ALA A 232 -7.21 7.41 -1.43
C ALA A 232 -7.80 6.85 -2.74
N PHE A 233 -8.48 5.72 -2.66
CA PHE A 233 -9.09 5.08 -3.84
C PHE A 233 -10.23 5.91 -4.41
N SER A 234 -11.01 6.59 -3.55
CA SER A 234 -12.05 7.52 -3.99
C SER A 234 -11.48 8.72 -4.74
N ILE A 235 -10.37 9.30 -4.27
CA ILE A 235 -9.68 10.39 -4.97
C ILE A 235 -9.20 9.91 -6.34
N TYR A 236 -8.59 8.73 -6.42
CA TYR A 236 -8.13 8.14 -7.68
C TYR A 236 -9.28 7.90 -8.68
N CYS A 237 -10.45 7.48 -8.19
CA CYS A 237 -11.64 7.26 -9.02
C CYS A 237 -12.45 8.54 -9.30
N GLY A 238 -12.12 9.67 -8.67
CA GLY A 238 -12.85 10.93 -8.82
C GLY A 238 -14.09 11.09 -7.93
N ASP A 239 -14.38 10.17 -7.00
CA ASP A 239 -15.45 10.30 -6.01
C ASP A 239 -15.02 11.16 -4.81
N LEU A 240 -14.90 12.45 -5.05
CA LEU A 240 -14.43 13.42 -4.06
C LEU A 240 -15.40 13.59 -2.88
N ARG A 241 -16.67 13.24 -3.06
CA ARG A 241 -17.67 13.23 -1.99
C ARG A 241 -17.38 12.10 -1.01
N ARG A 242 -17.19 10.87 -1.49
CA ARG A 242 -16.80 9.71 -0.67
C ARG A 242 -15.46 9.95 0.02
N ALA A 243 -14.49 10.48 -0.71
CA ALA A 243 -13.20 10.87 -0.14
C ALA A 243 -13.40 11.82 1.06
N LYS A 244 -14.11 12.93 0.87
CA LYS A 244 -14.37 13.90 1.94
C LYS A 244 -15.00 13.27 3.18
N THR A 245 -15.99 12.39 3.01
CA THR A 245 -16.62 11.68 4.14
C THR A 245 -15.60 10.85 4.92
N MET A 246 -14.74 10.10 4.23
CA MET A 246 -13.71 9.30 4.89
C MET A 246 -12.63 10.15 5.54
N MET A 247 -12.32 11.31 4.97
CA MET A 247 -11.39 12.27 5.58
C MET A 247 -11.92 12.90 6.87
N GLU A 248 -13.21 13.19 6.97
CA GLU A 248 -13.81 13.65 8.22
C GLU A 248 -13.85 12.53 9.27
N ARG A 249 -14.12 11.29 8.85
CA ARG A 249 -13.97 10.11 9.73
C ARG A 249 -12.55 9.98 10.27
N ALA A 250 -11.57 10.06 9.37
CA ALA A 250 -10.16 10.00 9.70
C ALA A 250 -9.75 11.03 10.76
N LYS A 251 -10.22 12.28 10.61
CA LYS A 251 -10.00 13.33 11.61
C LYS A 251 -10.66 13.01 12.95
N TRP A 252 -11.88 12.48 12.94
CA TRP A 252 -12.56 12.07 14.16
C TRP A 252 -11.77 10.96 14.88
N GLN A 253 -11.27 9.95 14.16
CA GLN A 253 -10.47 8.86 14.73
C GLN A 253 -9.15 9.36 15.33
N LEU A 254 -8.45 10.28 14.65
CA LEU A 254 -7.29 10.95 15.26
C LEU A 254 -7.70 11.71 16.52
N GLY A 255 -8.82 12.43 16.48
CA GLY A 255 -9.36 13.10 17.65
C GLY A 255 -9.51 12.16 18.83
N VAL A 256 -10.11 10.98 18.63
CA VAL A 256 -10.29 9.93 19.66
C VAL A 256 -8.94 9.36 20.12
N HIS A 257 -8.03 9.05 19.20
CA HIS A 257 -6.70 8.50 19.52
C HIS A 257 -5.84 9.50 20.31
N PHE A 258 -5.94 10.80 20.01
CA PHE A 258 -5.18 11.85 20.68
C PHE A 258 -5.87 12.39 21.95
N SER A 259 -7.20 12.40 22.04
CA SER A 259 -7.92 12.73 23.28
C SER A 259 -7.84 11.62 24.32
N GLY A 260 -7.63 10.38 23.86
CA GLY A 260 -7.42 9.18 24.69
C GLY A 260 -6.00 9.02 25.25
N TRP A 261 -5.17 10.07 25.30
CA TRP A 261 -3.85 10.06 25.94
C TRP A 261 -3.88 9.87 27.47
N GLN A 262 -5.00 9.44 28.04
CA GLN A 262 -4.98 8.55 29.19
C GLN A 262 -4.76 7.11 28.68
N PHE A 263 -3.50 6.78 28.39
CA PHE A 263 -2.90 5.43 28.28
C PHE A 263 -3.89 4.27 28.03
N ALA A 264 -4.21 3.99 26.76
CA ALA A 264 -4.67 2.66 26.37
C ALA A 264 -3.43 1.72 26.28
N PRO A 265 -3.30 0.68 27.12
CA PRO A 265 -2.07 -0.12 27.22
C PRO A 265 -1.70 -0.90 25.95
N ARG A 266 -2.64 -1.14 25.04
CA ARG A 266 -2.40 -2.01 23.86
C ARG A 266 -1.70 -1.32 22.69
N ALA A 267 -1.85 -0.01 22.52
CA ALA A 267 -1.21 0.71 21.40
C ALA A 267 0.27 1.07 21.66
N GLN A 268 0.72 0.97 22.91
CA GLN A 268 2.10 1.28 23.34
C GLN A 268 3.08 0.12 23.17
N ALA A 269 2.59 -1.07 22.82
CA ALA A 269 3.44 -2.26 22.70
C ALA A 269 4.16 -2.37 21.33
N GLU A 270 3.81 -1.54 20.35
CA GLU A 270 4.33 -1.64 18.98
C GLU A 270 5.01 -0.32 18.57
N PRO A 271 6.34 -0.27 18.39
CA PRO A 271 7.07 0.90 17.88
C PRO A 271 6.55 1.46 16.55
N LEU A 272 5.71 0.70 15.85
CA LEU A 272 5.11 1.05 14.56
C LEU A 272 3.91 2.02 14.69
N ALA A 273 3.24 2.11 15.85
CA ALA A 273 2.06 2.94 16.06
C ALA A 273 2.28 4.43 15.74
N SER A 274 3.45 4.97 16.04
CA SER A 274 3.84 6.36 15.76
C SER A 274 4.20 6.61 14.29
N LEU A 275 4.76 5.62 13.59
CA LEU A 275 4.99 5.67 12.13
C LEU A 275 3.66 5.65 11.37
N PHE A 276 2.70 4.83 11.82
CA PHE A 276 1.35 4.76 11.23
C PHE A 276 0.62 6.11 11.29
N HIS A 277 0.72 6.84 12.41
CA HIS A 277 0.10 8.16 12.54
C HIS A 277 0.76 9.22 11.64
N LEU A 278 2.09 9.21 11.49
CA LEU A 278 2.80 10.13 10.59
C LEU A 278 2.45 9.90 9.12
N TRP A 279 2.29 8.63 8.73
CA TRP A 279 1.87 8.22 7.39
C TRP A 279 0.42 8.61 7.10
N PHE A 280 -0.48 8.33 8.05
CA PHE A 280 -1.87 8.73 7.99
C PHE A 280 -2.06 10.26 7.91
N VAL A 281 -1.26 11.01 8.67
CA VAL A 281 -1.24 12.49 8.61
C VAL A 281 -0.76 12.99 7.25
N ARG A 282 0.15 12.31 6.55
CA ARG A 282 0.52 12.67 5.16
C ARG A 282 -0.64 12.46 4.19
N VAL A 283 -1.32 11.31 4.27
CA VAL A 283 -2.50 11.00 3.44
C VAL A 283 -3.63 12.01 3.70
N CYS A 284 -3.89 12.34 4.97
CA CYS A 284 -4.95 13.28 5.33
C CYS A 284 -4.55 14.75 5.11
N GLY A 285 -3.27 15.08 5.26
CA GLY A 285 -2.71 16.44 5.17
C GLY A 285 -2.78 17.04 3.78
N LEU A 286 -2.71 16.23 2.72
CA LEU A 286 -2.80 16.70 1.33
C LEU A 286 -4.18 17.30 0.96
N SER A 287 -5.23 17.03 1.74
CA SER A 287 -6.55 17.67 1.53
C SER A 287 -6.66 19.10 2.05
N SER A 288 -5.77 19.51 2.96
CA SER A 288 -5.77 20.89 3.47
C SER A 288 -5.35 21.89 2.38
N LEU A 289 -4.69 21.42 1.32
CA LEU A 289 -4.36 22.18 0.12
C LEU A 289 -5.48 22.19 -0.94
N TRP A 290 -6.56 21.43 -0.72
CA TRP A 290 -7.67 21.32 -1.67
C TRP A 290 -8.83 22.28 -1.38
N ARG A 291 -8.80 22.99 -0.24
CA ARG A 291 -9.67 24.15 -0.03
C ARG A 291 -9.03 25.33 -0.75
N GLY A 292 -9.73 25.85 -1.77
CA GLY A 292 -9.28 27.00 -2.52
C GLY A 292 -8.94 28.19 -1.63
N ASP A 293 -7.69 28.61 -1.67
CA ASP A 293 -7.35 30.03 -1.70
C ASP A 293 -6.03 30.21 -2.45
N ARG A 294 -6.11 30.76 -3.67
CA ARG A 294 -4.94 31.24 -4.41
C ARG A 294 -4.52 32.56 -3.78
N ARG A 295 -3.85 32.54 -2.63
CA ARG A 295 -2.91 33.56 -2.12
C ARG A 295 -2.43 33.19 -0.72
N ARG A 296 -1.13 33.37 -0.49
CA ARG A 296 -0.37 33.26 0.78
C ARG A 296 0.18 31.87 1.13
N LEU A 297 1.44 31.66 0.77
CA LEU A 297 2.46 31.05 1.65
C LEU A 297 3.83 31.59 1.21
N VAL A 298 4.08 32.85 1.54
CA VAL A 298 5.42 33.36 1.87
C VAL A 298 5.40 33.50 3.39
N ALA A 299 6.52 33.16 4.04
CA ALA A 299 6.76 33.18 5.48
C ALA A 299 6.41 31.89 6.23
N LEU A 300 7.25 30.87 6.08
CA LEU A 300 7.76 30.04 7.17
C LEU A 300 9.19 29.59 6.80
N SER A 301 10.06 30.56 6.56
CA SER A 301 11.50 30.36 6.36
C SER A 301 12.28 31.43 7.12
N ASP A 302 11.90 31.72 8.36
CA ASP A 302 12.83 32.39 9.27
C ASP A 302 12.37 32.24 10.71
N ARG A 303 13.08 31.40 11.48
CA ARG A 303 13.52 31.68 12.85
C ARG A 303 14.23 30.46 13.45
N ARG A 304 15.55 30.62 13.51
CA ARG A 304 16.47 30.19 14.59
C ARG A 304 16.72 28.69 14.78
N ARG A 305 17.92 28.28 14.34
CA ARG A 305 18.70 27.19 14.93
C ARG A 305 18.83 27.39 16.45
N PRO A 306 18.93 26.29 17.21
CA PRO A 306 20.12 26.11 18.05
C PRO A 306 20.96 24.91 17.58
N ARG A 307 22.27 25.11 17.62
CA ARG A 307 23.28 24.05 17.60
C ARG A 307 23.18 23.28 18.93
N HIS A 308 23.19 21.95 18.88
CA HIS A 308 24.09 21.10 19.65
C HIS A 308 24.04 19.68 19.09
N GLY A 309 25.22 19.08 18.96
CA GLY A 309 25.41 17.77 18.38
C GLY A 309 25.12 16.65 19.35
N ALA A 310 24.55 15.58 18.82
CA ALA A 310 24.81 14.21 19.22
C ALA A 310 24.51 13.36 17.99
N GLY A 311 25.52 12.65 17.49
CA GLY A 311 25.37 11.76 16.34
C GLY A 311 24.47 10.59 16.71
N VAL A 312 23.50 10.30 15.86
CA VAL A 312 22.83 9.00 15.82
C VAL A 312 22.76 8.58 14.35
N ARG A 313 23.58 7.59 13.99
CA ARG A 313 23.47 6.84 12.74
C ARG A 313 22.25 5.94 12.87
N LEU A 314 21.26 6.08 11.99
CA LEU A 314 20.20 5.09 11.79
C LEU A 314 19.85 5.00 10.30
N PHE A 315 20.68 4.26 9.56
CA PHE A 315 20.25 3.54 8.36
C PHE A 315 21.01 2.22 8.37
N GLY A 316 20.27 1.16 8.69
CA GLY A 316 20.74 -0.22 8.73
C GLY A 316 19.54 -1.13 8.57
N SER A 317 19.59 -1.94 7.52
CA SER A 317 18.62 -2.93 7.06
C SER A 317 17.83 -3.63 8.17
N VAL A 318 16.50 -3.58 8.09
CA VAL A 318 15.60 -4.51 8.81
C VAL A 318 14.81 -5.29 7.77
N PHE A 319 15.53 -6.09 6.98
CA PHE A 319 15.02 -7.30 6.34
C PHE A 319 16.24 -8.22 6.18
N GLY A 320 16.35 -9.21 7.05
CA GLY A 320 17.46 -10.16 7.02
C GLY A 320 17.50 -11.07 8.24
N ARG A 321 17.04 -12.30 8.01
CA ARG A 321 17.03 -13.52 8.84
C ARG A 321 15.86 -13.67 9.80
#